data_AF-A0A966D652-F1
#
_entry.id   AF-A0A966D652-F1
#
_cell.length_a   1.000
_cell.length_b   1.000
_cell.length_c   1.000
_cell.angle_alpha   90.00
_cell.angle_beta   90.00
_cell.angle_gamma   90.00
#
_symmetry.space_group_name_H-M   'P 1'
#
loop_
_entity.id
_entity.type
_entity.pdbx_description
1 polymer ?
#
loop_
_entity_poly.entity_id
_entity_poly.type
_entity_poly.pdbx_seq_one_letter_code
_entity_poly.pdbx_strand_id
1 'polypeptide(L)' 'EFGSGEYVRKFTLSDSVDRERIKASMKNGVLELFLPKAEKAKPRKIEIHSA' A
#
# COMPACT_ATOMS: atom_id res chain seq x y z
N GLU A 1 -22.72 23.77 -5.49
CA GLU A 1 -22.87 22.31 -5.38
C GLU A 1 -21.65 21.65 -6.00
N PHE A 2 -21.14 20.56 -5.41
CA PHE A 2 -20.02 19.83 -6.01
C PHE A 2 -20.53 19.14 -7.28
N GLY A 3 -20.17 19.68 -8.44
CA GLY A 3 -20.61 19.15 -9.73
C GLY A 3 -20.10 17.73 -9.99
N SER A 4 -20.76 17.02 -10.90
CA SER A 4 -20.26 15.78 -11.45
C SER A 4 -18.95 16.04 -12.20
N GLY A 5 -17.92 15.27 -11.86
CA GLY A 5 -16.63 15.33 -12.52
C GLY A 5 -15.91 14.00 -12.31
N GLU A 6 -15.12 13.60 -13.29
CA GLU A 6 -14.28 12.42 -13.15
C GLU A 6 -13.15 12.71 -12.15
N TYR A 7 -12.96 11.81 -11.19
CA TYR A 7 -11.88 11.90 -10.22
C TYR A 7 -10.86 10.80 -10.45
N VAL A 8 -9.59 11.17 -10.57
CA VAL A 8 -8.48 10.23 -10.74
C VAL A 8 -7.37 10.57 -9.76
N ARG A 9 -6.94 9.58 -8.97
CA ARG A 9 -5.75 9.67 -8.11
C ARG A 9 -4.80 8.52 -8.43
N LYS A 10 -3.53 8.83 -8.61
CA LYS A 10 -2.46 7.85 -8.89
C LYS A 10 -1.47 7.85 -7.74
N PHE A 11 -0.98 6.66 -7.39
CA PHE A 11 0.04 6.45 -6.37
C PHE A 11 1.17 5.60 -6.97
N THR A 12 2.41 5.95 -6.67
CA THR A 12 3.57 5.11 -6.97
C THR A 12 3.82 4.22 -5.76
N LEU A 13 3.80 2.90 -5.96
CA LEU A 13 4.01 1.92 -4.90
C LEU A 13 5.45 1.39 -4.93
N SER A 14 6.13 1.41 -3.80
CA SER A 14 7.44 0.78 -3.62
C SER A 14 7.34 -0.76 -3.61
N ASP A 15 8.48 -1.43 -3.71
CA ASP A 15 8.56 -2.90 -3.66
C ASP A 15 8.31 -3.49 -2.27
N SER A 16 8.09 -2.63 -1.26
CA SER A 16 7.67 -3.04 0.07
C SER A 16 6.18 -3.39 0.15
N VAL A 17 5.41 -3.21 -0.93
CA VAL A 17 3.99 -3.56 -1.00
C VAL A 17 3.81 -4.88 -1.74
N ASP A 18 3.02 -5.79 -1.16
CA ASP A 18 2.58 -7.00 -1.83
C ASP A 18 1.45 -6.65 -2.82
N ARG A 19 1.83 -6.42 -4.08
CA ARG A 19 0.95 -5.95 -5.16
C ARG A 19 -0.13 -6.98 -5.54
N GLU A 20 0.13 -8.26 -5.30
CA GLU A 20 -0.82 -9.35 -5.63
C GLU A 20 -1.97 -9.43 -4.63
N ARG A 21 -1.82 -8.84 -3.44
CA ARG A 21 -2.77 -8.94 -2.33
C ARG A 21 -3.41 -7.63 -1.92
N ILE A 22 -3.37 -6.61 -2.79
CA ILE A 22 -4.09 -5.36 -2.58
C ILE A 22 -5.61 -5.65 -2.50
N LYS A 23 -6.28 -5.05 -1.52
CA LYS A 23 -7.74 -5.14 -1.37
C LYS A 23 -8.36 -3.76 -1.37
N ALA A 24 -9.60 -3.66 -1.84
CA ALA A 24 -10.38 -2.43 -1.81
C ALA A 24 -11.74 -2.71 -1.17
N SER A 25 -12.26 -1.73 -0.42
CA SER A 25 -13.63 -1.75 0.07
C SER A 25 -14.24 -0.35 -0.02
N MET A 26 -15.55 -0.28 -0.31
CA MET A 26 -16.31 0.96 -0.34
C MET A 26 -17.38 0.90 0.75
N LYS A 27 -17.39 1.87 1.66
CA LYS A 27 -18.41 1.96 2.71
C LYS A 27 -18.79 3.41 2.96
N ASN A 28 -20.09 3.71 2.90
CA ASN A 28 -20.63 5.05 3.14
C ASN A 28 -19.94 6.16 2.33
N GLY A 29 -19.62 5.88 1.07
CA GLY A 29 -18.95 6.83 0.17
C GLY A 29 -17.43 6.96 0.37
N VAL A 30 -16.82 6.14 1.22
CA VAL A 30 -15.36 6.12 1.44
C VAL A 30 -14.76 4.87 0.79
N LEU A 31 -13.82 5.09 -0.14
CA LEU A 31 -12.98 4.04 -0.71
C LEU A 31 -11.76 3.82 0.19
N GLU A 32 -11.68 2.65 0.81
CA GLU A 32 -10.52 2.19 1.57
C GLU A 32 -9.67 1.23 0.71
N LEU A 33 -8.37 1.47 0.66
CA LEU A 33 -7.39 0.61 0.00
C LEU A 33 -6.47 -0.02 1.05
N PHE A 34 -6.45 -1.34 1.15
CA PHE A 34 -5.54 -2.09 2.00
C PHE A 34 -4.33 -2.56 1.19
N LEU A 35 -3.14 -2.03 1.53
CA LEU A 35 -1.87 -2.32 0.89
C LEU A 35 -0.99 -3.15 1.82
N PRO A 36 -1.02 -4.49 1.75
CA PRO A 36 -0.20 -5.33 2.61
C PRO A 36 1.30 -5.14 2.32
N LYS A 37 2.13 -5.30 3.35
CA LYS A 37 3.58 -5.29 3.19
C LYS A 37 4.04 -6.58 2.50
N ALA A 38 5.00 -6.46 1.59
CA ALA A 38 5.69 -7.60 0.99
C ALA A 38 6.46 -8.38 2.06
N GLU A 39 6.44 -9.72 1.97
CA GLU A 39 7.16 -10.61 2.90
C GLU A 39 8.66 -10.30 2.98
N LYS A 40 9.26 -9.92 1.85
CA LYS A 40 10.68 -9.51 1.75
C LYS A 40 10.99 -8.17 2.42
N ALA A 41 9.98 -7.36 2.72
CA ALA A 41 10.13 -6.10 3.43
C ALA A 41 10.18 -6.28 4.96
N LYS A 42 10.14 -7.52 5.47
CA LYS A 42 10.43 -7.81 6.87
C LYS A 42 11.86 -7.33 7.19
N PRO A 43 12.07 -6.61 8.32
CA PRO A 43 13.40 -6.11 8.68
C PRO A 43 14.39 -7.26 8.75
N ARG A 44 15.50 -7.16 8.01
CA ARG A 44 16.61 -8.09 8.16
C ARG A 44 17.41 -7.69 9.40
N LYS A 45 17.56 -8.60 10.36
CA LYS A 45 18.54 -8.44 11.43
C LYS A 45 19.92 -8.57 10.80
N ILE A 46 20.74 -7.53 10.92
CA ILE A 46 22.16 -7.57 10.52
C ILE A 46 22.94 -7.96 11.78
N GLU A 47 23.61 -9.09 11.72
CA GLU A 47 24.49 -9.54 12.81
C GLU A 47 25.83 -8.80 12.69
N ILE A 48 26.26 -8.16 13.79
CA ILE A 48 27.55 -7.46 13.84
C ILE A 48 28.58 -8.48 14.35
N HIS A 49 29.55 -8.83 13.51
CA HIS A 49 30.71 -9.62 13.93
C HIS A 49 31.87 -8.68 14.31
N SER A 50 32.38 -8.81 15.53
CA SER A 50 33.64 -8.20 15.96
C SER A 50 34.81 -9.17 15.75
N ALA A 51 35.99 -8.63 15.43
CA ALA A 51 37.26 -9.37 15.35
C ALA A 51 37.81 -9.71 16.75
#